data_AF-A0A1Q7YEL9-F1
#
_entry.id   AF-A0A1Q7YEL9-F1
#
_cell.length_a   1.000
_cell.length_b   1.000
_cell.length_c   1.000
_cell.angle_alpha   90.00
_cell.angle_beta   90.00
_cell.angle_gamma   90.00
#
_symmetry.space_group_name_H-M   'P 1'
#
loop_
_entity.id
_entity.type
_entity.pdbx_description
1 polymer ?
#
loop_
_entity_poly.entity_id
_entity_poly.type
_entity_poly.pdbx_seq_one_letter_code
_entity_poly.pdbx_strand_id
1 'polypeptide(L)'
;MRITTCLLVMLALGFAAPPWSKSVGGAKVTAATIQSPAPQITGVRRQGKKLFVTGERFDMGAVILLNGEAQKTANDESNPTSMLIARKAGKRIGATDIVLIEVRNADNQKSPYVRFFGGTTITQADAGKSVALAVHEQFLVALDNNFEWGWSFSNPNAFEPVPVLLPLLGTQGVFRAEAPGTYTLTAKGEPFCAKQNPPCAVPAQLIEITLTVQ
;
A
#
# COMPACT_ATOMS: atom_id res chain seq x y z
N MET A 1 -34.65 17.67 20.35
CA MET A 1 -35.24 16.68 19.43
C MET A 1 -35.42 15.38 20.22
N ARG A 2 -36.63 14.82 20.20
CA ARG A 2 -37.19 13.92 21.23
C ARG A 2 -36.72 12.46 21.14
N ILE A 3 -36.33 11.94 22.30
CA ILE A 3 -36.42 10.58 22.89
C ILE A 3 -37.11 9.49 22.03
N THR A 4 -36.49 8.31 21.91
CA THR A 4 -37.22 7.03 21.93
C THR A 4 -36.33 5.88 22.42
N THR A 5 -36.46 5.56 23.70
CA THR A 5 -35.86 4.38 24.36
C THR A 5 -36.80 3.20 24.15
N CYS A 6 -36.42 2.19 23.37
CA CYS A 6 -37.19 0.95 23.23
C CYS A 6 -36.55 -0.14 24.10
N LEU A 7 -37.20 -0.41 25.23
CA LEU A 7 -36.94 -1.54 26.11
C LEU A 7 -37.53 -2.80 25.46
N LEU A 8 -36.72 -3.81 25.16
CA LEU A 8 -37.20 -5.10 24.65
C LEU A 8 -36.82 -6.20 25.64
N VAL A 9 -37.85 -6.73 26.30
CA VAL A 9 -37.81 -7.91 27.17
C VAL A 9 -37.88 -9.16 26.29
N MET A 10 -36.90 -10.05 26.39
CA MET A 10 -36.92 -11.35 25.72
C MET A 10 -37.01 -12.46 26.77
N LEU A 11 -38.14 -13.17 26.68
CA LEU A 11 -38.57 -14.32 27.47
C LEU A 11 -37.75 -15.56 27.08
N ALA A 12 -37.22 -16.30 28.07
CA ALA A 12 -36.54 -17.57 27.86
C ALA A 12 -37.56 -18.73 27.87
N LEU A 13 -37.68 -19.46 26.76
CA LEU A 13 -38.39 -20.74 26.69
C LEU A 13 -37.36 -21.87 26.57
N GLY A 14 -37.33 -22.73 27.58
CA GLY A 14 -36.51 -23.94 27.62
C GLY A 14 -37.16 -25.06 26.79
N PHE A 15 -36.40 -25.60 25.84
CA PHE A 15 -36.73 -26.84 25.14
C PHE A 15 -35.82 -27.96 25.63
N ALA A 16 -36.43 -29.02 26.17
CA ALA A 16 -35.76 -30.26 26.54
C ALA A 16 -35.45 -31.09 25.28
N ALA A 17 -34.21 -31.59 25.18
CA ALA A 17 -33.76 -32.41 24.04
C ALA A 17 -33.98 -33.92 24.29
N PRO A 18 -34.31 -34.70 23.24
CA PRO A 18 -34.49 -36.16 23.32
C PRO A 18 -33.17 -36.97 23.32
N PRO A 19 -33.19 -38.23 23.82
CA PRO A 19 -31.99 -39.03 24.02
C PRO A 19 -31.59 -39.89 22.79
N TRP A 20 -30.28 -39.97 22.62
CA TRP A 20 -29.45 -41.03 22.03
C TRP A 20 -29.80 -41.63 20.65
N SER A 21 -29.04 -41.19 19.63
CA SER A 21 -28.72 -41.98 18.44
C SER A 21 -27.28 -42.52 18.55
N LYS A 22 -27.10 -43.84 18.38
CA LYS A 22 -25.81 -44.54 18.44
C LYS A 22 -25.07 -44.35 17.11
N SER A 23 -23.94 -43.65 17.14
CA SER A 23 -23.07 -43.44 15.98
C SER A 23 -22.25 -44.70 15.68
N VAL A 24 -22.40 -45.24 14.47
CA VAL A 24 -21.58 -46.32 13.90
C VAL A 24 -20.22 -45.76 13.49
N GLY A 25 -19.14 -46.44 13.87
CA GLY A 25 -17.76 -46.02 13.64
C GLY A 25 -17.34 -46.10 12.17
N GLY A 26 -17.42 -44.95 11.48
CA GLY A 26 -16.75 -44.73 10.20
C GLY A 26 -15.31 -44.27 10.41
N ALA A 27 -14.35 -44.90 9.73
CA ALA A 27 -12.95 -44.52 9.75
C ALA A 27 -12.79 -43.03 9.37
N LYS A 28 -12.10 -42.27 10.22
CA LYS A 28 -11.76 -40.85 10.00
C LYS A 28 -10.83 -40.75 8.80
N VAL A 29 -11.38 -40.44 7.63
CA VAL A 29 -10.60 -39.90 6.53
C VAL A 29 -10.18 -38.49 6.94
N THR A 30 -8.96 -38.34 7.43
CA THR A 30 -8.32 -37.03 7.63
C THR A 30 -8.02 -36.44 6.26
N ALA A 31 -8.96 -35.64 5.74
CA ALA A 31 -8.70 -34.80 4.59
C ALA A 31 -7.52 -33.88 4.92
N ALA A 32 -6.43 -34.00 4.17
CA ALA A 32 -5.33 -33.07 4.28
C ALA A 32 -5.83 -31.69 3.82
N THR A 33 -5.95 -30.76 4.76
CA THR A 33 -6.30 -29.37 4.46
C THR A 33 -5.19 -28.78 3.61
N ILE A 34 -5.43 -28.62 2.31
CA ILE A 34 -4.53 -27.88 1.42
C ILE A 34 -4.66 -26.41 1.81
N GLN A 35 -3.69 -25.90 2.58
CA GLN A 35 -3.63 -24.49 2.94
C GLN A 35 -3.34 -23.67 1.68
N SER A 36 -4.30 -22.84 1.26
CA SER A 36 -4.12 -21.92 0.14
C SER A 36 -2.90 -21.02 0.40
N PRO A 37 -2.12 -20.62 -0.62
CA PRO A 37 -1.03 -19.67 -0.38
C PRO A 37 -1.55 -18.29 0.04
N ALA A 38 -0.83 -17.61 0.95
CA ALA A 38 -1.18 -16.28 1.42
C ALA A 38 -1.18 -15.23 0.28
N PRO A 39 -2.06 -14.21 0.34
CA PRO A 39 -2.12 -13.15 -0.67
C PRO A 39 -0.83 -12.31 -0.67
N GLN A 40 -0.47 -11.73 -1.81
CA GLN A 40 0.72 -10.90 -1.97
C GLN A 40 0.36 -9.56 -2.58
N ILE A 41 0.84 -8.45 -2.00
CA ILE A 41 0.63 -7.10 -2.54
C ILE A 41 1.82 -6.75 -3.44
N THR A 42 1.55 -6.36 -4.68
CA THR A 42 2.57 -5.90 -5.64
C THR A 42 2.53 -4.39 -5.87
N GLY A 43 1.44 -3.72 -5.52
CA GLY A 43 1.32 -2.28 -5.67
C GLY A 43 0.16 -1.66 -4.90
N VAL A 44 0.33 -0.39 -4.52
CA VAL A 44 -0.70 0.41 -3.87
C VAL A 44 -0.72 1.80 -4.52
N ARG A 45 -1.91 2.27 -4.88
CA ARG A 45 -2.09 3.60 -5.48
C ARG A 45 -3.33 4.28 -4.94
N ARG A 46 -3.22 5.57 -4.61
CA ARG A 46 -4.36 6.42 -4.24
C ARG A 46 -4.81 7.25 -5.45
N GLN A 47 -6.11 7.38 -5.65
CA GLN A 47 -6.70 8.33 -6.60
C GLN A 47 -7.88 9.05 -5.95
N GLY A 48 -7.64 10.27 -5.48
CA GLY A 48 -8.58 11.01 -4.66
C GLY A 48 -9.02 10.20 -3.44
N LYS A 49 -10.30 9.87 -3.37
CA LYS A 49 -10.92 9.15 -2.22
C LYS A 49 -10.72 7.63 -2.29
N LYS A 50 -10.32 7.09 -3.45
CA LYS A 50 -10.17 5.66 -3.70
C LYS A 50 -8.73 5.21 -3.40
N LEU A 51 -8.61 4.00 -2.85
CA LEU A 51 -7.36 3.27 -2.76
C LEU A 51 -7.47 2.03 -3.65
N PHE A 52 -6.47 1.82 -4.49
CA PHE A 52 -6.31 0.67 -5.35
C PHE A 52 -5.15 -0.15 -4.82
N VAL A 53 -5.35 -1.44 -4.65
CA VAL A 53 -4.33 -2.40 -4.22
C VAL A 53 -4.25 -3.48 -5.28
N THR A 54 -3.08 -3.64 -5.89
CA THR A 54 -2.79 -4.68 -6.87
C THR A 54 -1.92 -5.75 -6.23
N GLY A 55 -2.09 -6.99 -6.68
CA GLY A 55 -1.36 -8.12 -6.13
C GLY A 55 -1.75 -9.44 -6.75
N GLU A 56 -1.48 -10.50 -6.02
CA GLU A 56 -1.72 -11.87 -6.43
C GLU A 56 -2.49 -12.63 -5.36
N ARG A 57 -3.29 -13.61 -5.80
CA ARG A 57 -4.04 -14.54 -4.95
C ARG A 57 -5.03 -13.83 -4.04
N PHE A 58 -5.71 -12.82 -4.57
CA PHE A 58 -6.83 -12.20 -3.85
C PHE A 58 -8.07 -13.04 -4.07
N ASP A 59 -8.70 -13.45 -2.96
CA ASP A 59 -9.96 -14.18 -3.02
C ASP A 59 -11.12 -13.24 -3.35
N MET A 60 -12.21 -13.83 -3.84
CA MET A 60 -13.49 -13.12 -3.90
C MET A 60 -13.92 -12.72 -2.49
N GLY A 61 -14.13 -11.43 -2.28
CA GLY A 61 -14.45 -10.88 -0.96
C GLY A 61 -13.22 -10.57 -0.08
N ALA A 62 -12.01 -10.60 -0.65
CA ALA A 62 -10.82 -10.11 0.04
C ALA A 62 -10.99 -8.64 0.49
N VAL A 63 -10.41 -8.33 1.65
CA VAL A 63 -10.58 -7.06 2.34
C VAL A 63 -9.23 -6.37 2.50
N ILE A 64 -9.18 -5.07 2.21
CA ILE A 64 -8.00 -4.25 2.47
C ILE A 64 -8.03 -3.85 3.95
N LEU A 65 -6.92 -4.05 4.66
CA LEU A 65 -6.72 -3.53 6.02
C LEU A 65 -5.83 -2.28 5.93
N LEU A 66 -6.30 -1.17 6.50
CA LEU A 66 -5.56 0.08 6.62
C LEU A 66 -5.21 0.26 8.09
N ASN A 67 -3.92 0.17 8.43
CA ASN A 67 -3.43 0.15 9.82
C ASN A 67 -4.14 -0.92 10.67
N GLY A 68 -4.39 -2.09 10.08
CA GLY A 68 -5.11 -3.20 10.72
C GLY A 68 -6.65 -3.07 10.72
N GLU A 69 -7.21 -1.90 10.36
CA GLU A 69 -8.65 -1.70 10.27
C GLU A 69 -9.20 -2.12 8.91
N ALA A 70 -10.18 -3.02 8.90
CA ALA A 70 -10.85 -3.47 7.68
C ALA A 70 -11.58 -2.32 6.97
N GLN A 71 -11.34 -2.19 5.67
CA GLN A 71 -11.97 -1.21 4.81
C GLN A 71 -13.05 -1.85 3.94
N LYS A 72 -14.08 -1.07 3.55
CA LYS A 72 -15.04 -1.55 2.55
C LYS A 72 -14.36 -1.67 1.19
N THR A 73 -14.11 -2.90 0.78
CA THR A 73 -13.40 -3.28 -0.44
C THR A 73 -14.32 -4.00 -1.41
N ALA A 74 -14.06 -3.84 -2.69
CA ALA A 74 -14.60 -4.69 -3.76
C ALA A 74 -13.45 -5.13 -4.66
N ASN A 75 -13.50 -6.37 -5.15
CA ASN A 75 -12.65 -6.82 -6.24
C ASN A 75 -12.98 -6.03 -7.52
N ASP A 76 -11.99 -5.77 -8.37
CA ASP A 76 -12.21 -5.18 -9.69
C ASP A 76 -12.95 -6.17 -10.61
N GLU A 77 -13.86 -5.69 -11.46
CA GLU A 77 -14.67 -6.57 -12.31
C GLU A 77 -13.85 -7.24 -13.42
N SER A 78 -12.86 -6.53 -13.96
CA SER A 78 -11.99 -7.04 -15.02
C SER A 78 -10.87 -7.92 -14.47
N ASN A 79 -10.44 -7.66 -13.23
CA ASN A 79 -9.29 -8.32 -12.61
C ASN A 79 -9.59 -8.72 -11.14
N PRO A 80 -10.58 -9.60 -10.89
CA PRO A 80 -11.09 -9.82 -9.54
C PRO A 80 -10.07 -10.45 -8.60
N THR A 81 -9.12 -11.23 -9.10
CA THR A 81 -8.15 -11.96 -8.27
C THR A 81 -6.83 -11.23 -8.06
N SER A 82 -6.66 -10.06 -8.68
CA SER A 82 -5.40 -9.30 -8.65
C SER A 82 -5.57 -7.81 -8.34
N MET A 83 -6.79 -7.30 -8.28
CA MET A 83 -7.04 -5.89 -7.99
C MET A 83 -8.21 -5.69 -7.04
N LEU A 84 -7.96 -4.93 -5.98
CA LEU A 84 -8.93 -4.54 -4.97
C LEU A 84 -9.11 -3.02 -4.95
N ILE A 85 -10.35 -2.58 -4.74
CA ILE A 85 -10.75 -1.18 -4.74
C ILE A 85 -11.46 -0.85 -3.42
N ALA A 86 -10.83 -0.02 -2.59
CA ALA A 86 -11.46 0.55 -1.40
C ALA A 86 -11.90 2.00 -1.69
N ARG A 87 -13.19 2.19 -2.01
CA ARG A 87 -13.72 3.45 -2.57
C ARG A 87 -13.59 4.69 -1.68
N LYS A 88 -13.42 4.51 -0.37
CA LYS A 88 -13.34 5.60 0.63
C LYS A 88 -12.06 5.57 1.48
N ALA A 89 -11.23 4.53 1.38
CA ALA A 89 -10.05 4.39 2.23
C ALA A 89 -9.03 5.51 1.99
N GLY A 90 -8.94 6.04 0.77
CA GLY A 90 -8.05 7.16 0.46
C GLY A 90 -8.32 8.44 1.26
N LYS A 91 -9.55 8.64 1.77
CA LYS A 91 -9.87 9.77 2.66
C LYS A 91 -9.25 9.66 4.04
N ARG A 92 -8.91 8.44 4.46
CA ARG A 92 -8.35 8.13 5.79
C ARG A 92 -6.82 8.22 5.79
N ILE A 93 -6.22 8.50 4.64
CA ILE A 93 -4.78 8.62 4.47
C ILE A 93 -4.51 10.11 4.24
N GLY A 94 -3.94 10.78 5.24
CA GLY A 94 -3.49 12.16 5.15
C GLY A 94 -2.42 12.35 4.06
N ALA A 95 -2.21 13.61 3.68
CA ALA A 95 -1.22 13.97 2.65
C ALA A 95 0.24 13.74 3.07
N THR A 96 0.50 13.39 4.33
CA THR A 96 1.85 13.14 4.85
C THR A 96 1.92 11.82 5.61
N ASP A 97 0.81 11.07 5.66
CA ASP A 97 0.73 9.86 6.47
C ASP A 97 1.51 8.72 5.81
N ILE A 98 2.27 7.99 6.61
CA ILE A 98 2.76 6.66 6.25
C ILE A 98 1.83 5.65 6.89
N VAL A 99 1.12 4.88 6.08
CA VAL A 99 0.15 3.88 6.53
C VAL A 99 0.60 2.46 6.21
N LEU A 100 0.15 1.49 7.00
CA LEU A 100 0.34 0.07 6.75
C LEU A 100 -0.86 -0.46 5.98
N ILE A 101 -0.60 -1.09 4.84
CA ILE A 101 -1.60 -1.73 3.99
C ILE A 101 -1.39 -3.23 4.00
N GLU A 102 -2.45 -3.98 4.31
CA GLU A 102 -2.50 -5.43 4.17
C GLU A 102 -3.73 -5.84 3.37
N VAL A 103 -3.70 -7.05 2.82
CA VAL A 103 -4.88 -7.72 2.27
C VAL A 103 -5.17 -8.95 3.09
N ARG A 104 -6.45 -9.15 3.44
CA ARG A 104 -6.95 -10.36 4.10
C ARG A 104 -7.95 -11.06 3.20
N ASN A 105 -7.69 -12.31 2.89
CA ASN A 105 -8.57 -13.17 2.11
C ASN A 105 -9.76 -13.71 2.94
N ALA A 106 -10.70 -14.38 2.27
CA ALA A 106 -11.89 -14.93 2.90
C ALA A 106 -11.57 -16.05 3.92
N ASP A 107 -10.45 -16.76 3.70
CA ASP A 107 -9.89 -17.77 4.60
C ASP A 107 -9.13 -17.18 5.80
N ASN A 108 -9.14 -15.86 5.97
CA ASN A 108 -8.41 -15.07 6.96
C ASN A 108 -6.89 -15.02 6.80
N GLN A 109 -6.31 -15.59 5.74
CA GLN A 109 -4.89 -15.38 5.45
C GLN A 109 -4.62 -13.93 5.11
N LYS A 110 -3.51 -13.41 5.65
CA LYS A 110 -3.07 -12.04 5.45
C LYS A 110 -1.83 -12.00 4.59
N SER A 111 -1.72 -10.96 3.77
CA SER A 111 -0.46 -10.62 3.12
C SER A 111 0.53 -10.06 4.14
N PRO A 112 1.83 -10.04 3.81
CA PRO A 112 2.74 -9.08 4.43
C PRO A 112 2.19 -7.66 4.26
N TYR A 113 2.43 -6.80 5.26
CA TYR A 113 2.07 -5.39 5.14
C TYR A 113 3.05 -4.66 4.22
N VAL A 114 2.54 -3.67 3.50
CA VAL A 114 3.34 -2.70 2.76
C VAL A 114 3.14 -1.31 3.34
N ARG A 115 4.20 -0.51 3.38
CA ARG A 115 4.12 0.88 3.80
C ARG A 115 3.75 1.74 2.60
N PHE A 116 2.74 2.57 2.75
CA PHE A 116 2.27 3.46 1.70
C PHE A 116 2.34 4.91 2.20
N PHE A 117 3.03 5.76 1.43
CA PHE A 117 3.08 7.19 1.69
C PHE A 117 1.88 7.89 1.03
N GLY A 118 1.14 8.65 1.83
CA GLY A 118 -0.06 9.35 1.42
C GLY A 118 0.17 10.67 0.71
N GLY A 119 1.40 11.14 0.55
CA GLY A 119 1.68 12.43 -0.09
C GLY A 119 2.02 12.37 -1.55
N THR A 120 2.63 13.45 -2.01
CA THR A 120 3.20 13.54 -3.35
C THR A 120 4.36 12.55 -3.47
N THR A 121 4.31 11.67 -4.46
CA THR A 121 5.40 10.72 -4.73
C THR A 121 5.98 11.04 -6.10
N ILE A 122 7.27 11.35 -6.11
CA ILE A 122 8.06 11.63 -7.30
C ILE A 122 8.70 10.33 -7.75
N THR A 123 8.45 9.96 -9.00
CA THR A 123 8.93 8.71 -9.59
C THR A 123 9.73 8.97 -10.85
N GLN A 124 10.33 7.92 -11.41
CA GLN A 124 10.96 8.00 -12.72
C GLN A 124 10.00 8.42 -13.83
N ALA A 125 8.69 8.11 -13.71
CA ALA A 125 7.69 8.52 -14.69
C ALA A 125 7.49 10.04 -14.73
N ASP A 126 8.08 10.79 -13.80
CA ASP A 126 8.01 12.24 -13.70
C ASP A 126 9.24 12.94 -14.30
N ALA A 127 10.15 12.20 -14.93
CA ALA A 127 11.29 12.76 -15.66
C ALA A 127 10.83 13.81 -16.69
N GLY A 128 11.47 14.97 -16.66
CA GLY A 128 11.18 16.14 -17.51
C GLY A 128 9.91 16.91 -17.12
N LYS A 129 9.18 16.51 -16.07
CA LYS A 129 7.97 17.19 -15.61
C LYS A 129 8.26 18.23 -14.53
N SER A 130 7.31 19.14 -14.36
CA SER A 130 7.24 20.04 -13.21
C SER A 130 6.26 19.51 -12.17
N VAL A 131 6.67 19.46 -10.91
CA VAL A 131 5.86 19.06 -9.75
C VAL A 131 5.71 20.26 -8.83
N ALA A 132 4.46 20.65 -8.57
CA ALA A 132 4.15 21.71 -7.61
C ALA A 132 4.07 21.15 -6.19
N LEU A 133 4.70 21.83 -5.24
CA LEU A 133 4.73 21.51 -3.82
C LEU A 133 4.39 22.75 -3.01
N ALA A 134 3.76 22.59 -1.84
CA ALA A 134 3.61 23.68 -0.87
C ALA A 134 4.86 23.80 0.03
N VAL A 135 5.12 25.00 0.57
CA VAL A 135 6.10 25.15 1.66
C VAL A 135 5.71 24.26 2.84
N HIS A 136 6.69 23.53 3.38
CA HIS A 136 6.56 22.47 4.39
C HIS A 136 5.81 21.20 3.94
N GLU A 137 5.46 21.05 2.67
CA GLU A 137 4.92 19.80 2.14
C GLU A 137 5.97 18.69 2.19
N GLN A 138 5.56 17.51 2.65
CA GLN A 138 6.38 16.31 2.57
C GLN A 138 6.09 15.56 1.26
N PHE A 139 7.15 15.06 0.62
CA PHE A 139 7.06 14.24 -0.57
C PHE A 139 8.04 13.07 -0.51
N LEU A 140 7.70 12.01 -1.22
CA LEU A 140 8.52 10.81 -1.34
C LEU A 140 9.25 10.82 -2.68
N VAL A 141 10.54 10.50 -2.69
CA VAL A 141 11.27 10.14 -3.92
C VAL A 141 11.36 8.63 -3.99
N ALA A 142 10.75 8.05 -5.02
CA ALA A 142 10.67 6.61 -5.26
C ALA A 142 11.06 6.27 -6.70
N LEU A 143 12.35 6.05 -6.91
CA LEU A 143 12.95 5.62 -8.16
C LEU A 143 13.07 4.09 -8.20
N ASP A 144 13.20 3.55 -9.41
CA ASP A 144 13.18 2.11 -9.65
C ASP A 144 14.29 1.33 -8.92
N ASN A 145 13.99 0.07 -8.57
CA ASN A 145 14.88 -0.80 -7.79
C ASN A 145 15.91 -1.55 -8.62
N ASN A 146 15.99 -1.36 -9.94
CA ASN A 146 16.98 -2.06 -10.77
C ASN A 146 18.29 -1.26 -10.96
N PHE A 147 18.35 -0.06 -10.38
CA PHE A 147 19.46 0.87 -10.50
C PHE A 147 19.99 1.29 -9.12
N GLU A 148 21.28 1.55 -9.08
CA GLU A 148 21.92 2.29 -7.99
C GLU A 148 21.84 3.78 -8.30
N TRP A 149 21.08 4.50 -7.49
CA TRP A 149 20.77 5.92 -7.71
C TRP A 149 21.68 6.83 -6.90
N GLY A 150 22.38 7.73 -7.58
CA GLY A 150 22.88 8.99 -7.01
C GLY A 150 21.89 10.11 -7.30
N TRP A 151 21.59 10.98 -6.33
CA TRP A 151 20.66 12.09 -6.51
C TRP A 151 21.10 13.35 -5.77
N SER A 152 20.65 14.50 -6.26
CA SER A 152 20.91 15.81 -5.66
C SER A 152 19.81 16.81 -5.99
N PHE A 153 19.67 17.83 -5.16
CA PHE A 153 18.86 19.01 -5.45
C PHE A 153 19.75 20.16 -5.90
N SER A 154 19.27 21.00 -6.83
CA SER A 154 19.99 22.20 -7.26
C SER A 154 20.31 23.16 -6.12
N ASN A 155 19.48 23.17 -5.07
CA ASN A 155 19.77 23.79 -3.79
C ASN A 155 19.45 22.80 -2.65
N PRO A 156 20.47 22.22 -1.99
CA PRO A 156 20.25 21.23 -0.92
C PRO A 156 19.58 21.82 0.33
N ASN A 157 19.68 23.13 0.56
CA ASN A 157 19.06 23.78 1.73
C ASN A 157 17.55 24.02 1.56
N ALA A 158 17.01 23.83 0.35
CA ALA A 158 15.58 23.98 0.09
C ALA A 158 14.75 22.76 0.51
N PHE A 159 15.41 21.63 0.81
CA PHE A 159 14.75 20.36 1.13
C PHE A 159 15.41 19.69 2.33
N GLU A 160 14.63 19.43 3.38
CA GLU A 160 15.10 18.71 4.56
C GLU A 160 14.71 17.24 4.46
N PRO A 161 15.65 16.29 4.62
CA PRO A 161 15.30 14.88 4.72
C PRO A 161 14.51 14.62 6.00
N VAL A 162 13.35 13.96 5.88
CA VAL A 162 12.50 13.61 7.03
C VAL A 162 12.92 12.22 7.53
N PRO A 163 13.40 12.09 8.78
CA PRO A 163 13.76 10.79 9.34
C PRO A 163 12.53 9.88 9.41
N VAL A 164 12.58 8.77 8.68
CA VAL A 164 11.58 7.71 8.77
C VAL A 164 12.15 6.59 9.63
N LEU A 165 11.41 6.17 10.66
CA LEU A 165 11.85 5.14 11.60
C LEU A 165 12.25 3.82 10.91
N LEU A 166 11.61 3.51 9.78
CA LEU A 166 11.88 2.32 8.98
C LEU A 166 11.92 2.71 7.50
N PRO A 167 12.91 2.22 6.72
CA PRO A 167 13.02 2.55 5.31
C PRO A 167 11.80 2.04 4.53
N LEU A 168 11.32 2.86 3.60
CA LEU A 168 10.31 2.46 2.63
C LEU A 168 11.05 1.74 1.48
N LEU A 169 10.64 0.51 1.14
CA LEU A 169 11.27 -0.27 0.09
C LEU A 169 11.21 0.47 -1.25
N GLY A 170 12.36 0.56 -1.92
CA GLY A 170 12.50 1.24 -3.20
C GLY A 170 12.24 2.73 -3.19
N THR A 171 12.68 3.38 -2.12
CA THR A 171 12.60 4.83 -1.97
C THR A 171 13.96 5.40 -1.65
N GLN A 172 14.24 6.59 -2.16
CA GLN A 172 15.47 7.32 -1.88
C GLN A 172 15.34 8.17 -0.61
N GLY A 173 14.11 8.54 -0.25
CA GLY A 173 13.81 9.23 1.00
C GLY A 173 12.49 9.98 0.98
N VAL A 174 12.06 10.40 2.17
CA VAL A 174 11.00 11.40 2.35
C VAL A 174 11.68 12.73 2.60
N PHE A 175 11.23 13.76 1.92
CA PHE A 175 11.78 15.12 2.01
C PHE A 175 10.66 16.09 2.36
N ARG A 176 11.02 17.20 3.00
CA ARG A 176 10.14 18.32 3.27
C ARG A 176 10.67 19.55 2.56
N ALA A 177 9.81 20.27 1.84
CA ALA A 177 10.17 21.52 1.20
C ALA A 177 10.26 22.65 2.24
N GLU A 178 11.37 23.38 2.29
CA GLU A 178 11.61 24.41 3.32
C GLU A 178 11.56 25.85 2.78
N ALA A 179 11.85 26.06 1.50
CA ALA A 179 11.91 27.39 0.90
C ALA A 179 11.10 27.46 -0.40
N PRO A 180 10.36 28.56 -0.65
CA PRO A 180 9.68 28.78 -1.92
C PRO A 180 10.70 29.03 -3.03
N GLY A 181 10.40 28.54 -4.23
CA GLY A 181 11.30 28.68 -5.38
C GLY A 181 11.10 27.58 -6.43
N THR A 182 11.93 27.64 -7.48
CA THR A 182 12.01 26.56 -8.48
C THR A 182 13.35 25.87 -8.34
N TYR A 183 13.31 24.57 -8.14
CA TYR A 183 14.47 23.71 -7.91
C TYR A 183 14.49 22.57 -8.92
N THR A 184 15.65 21.94 -9.07
CA THR A 184 15.79 20.74 -9.91
C THR A 184 16.23 19.58 -9.03
N LEU A 185 15.49 18.48 -9.06
CA LEU A 185 15.94 17.19 -8.59
C LEU A 185 16.63 16.48 -9.76
N THR A 186 17.91 16.17 -9.61
CA THR A 186 18.70 15.39 -10.57
C THR A 186 18.99 14.03 -9.96
N ALA A 187 18.69 12.95 -10.69
CA ALA A 187 19.01 11.59 -10.30
C ALA A 187 19.69 10.84 -11.44
N LYS A 188 20.82 10.20 -11.14
CA LYS A 188 21.59 9.35 -12.06
C LYS A 188 21.54 7.91 -11.54
N GLY A 189 21.02 7.00 -12.36
CA GLY A 189 20.87 5.59 -12.05
C GLY A 189 21.83 4.73 -12.85
N GLU A 190 22.66 3.94 -12.17
CA GLU A 190 23.53 2.96 -12.82
C GLU A 190 22.95 1.55 -12.60
N PRO A 191 22.72 0.75 -13.66
CA PRO A 191 22.11 -0.57 -13.48
C PRO A 191 23.07 -1.48 -12.71
N PHE A 192 22.57 -2.30 -11.78
CA PHE A 192 23.43 -3.16 -10.97
C PHE A 192 24.32 -4.09 -11.80
N CYS A 193 23.82 -4.52 -12.97
CA CYS A 193 24.58 -5.38 -13.88
C CYS A 193 25.77 -4.68 -14.57
N ALA A 194 25.86 -3.34 -14.54
CA ALA A 194 27.02 -2.63 -15.06
C ALA A 194 28.30 -2.90 -14.25
N LYS A 195 28.15 -3.35 -13.00
CA LYS A 195 29.26 -3.75 -12.11
C LYS A 195 29.60 -5.24 -12.19
N GLN A 196 28.88 -6.02 -13.00
CA GLN A 196 29.15 -7.45 -13.19
C GLN A 196 30.24 -7.71 -14.24
N ASN A 197 30.73 -8.95 -14.31
CA ASN A 197 31.73 -9.38 -15.31
C ASN A 197 31.21 -10.60 -16.12
N PRO A 198 30.91 -10.44 -17.43
CA PRO A 198 31.01 -9.21 -18.21
C PRO A 198 29.93 -8.18 -17.82
N PRO A 199 30.20 -6.86 -18.00
CA PRO A 199 29.20 -5.84 -17.74
C PRO A 199 28.05 -5.93 -18.74
N CYS A 200 26.83 -5.65 -18.28
CA CYS A 200 25.67 -5.59 -19.18
C CYS A 200 25.71 -4.33 -20.07
N ALA A 201 25.03 -4.39 -21.23
CA ALA A 201 24.92 -3.26 -22.15
C ALA A 201 23.74 -2.30 -21.83
N VAL A 202 23.15 -2.40 -20.64
CA VAL A 202 22.06 -1.52 -20.21
C VAL A 202 22.65 -0.13 -19.91
N PRO A 203 22.17 0.95 -20.54
CA PRO A 203 22.71 2.28 -20.31
C PRO A 203 22.33 2.81 -18.92
N ALA A 204 23.18 3.69 -18.38
CA ALA A 204 22.83 4.50 -17.22
C ALA A 204 21.65 5.43 -17.55
N GLN A 205 20.85 5.76 -16.55
CA GLN A 205 19.70 6.64 -16.68
C GLN A 205 19.97 7.99 -16.02
N LEU A 206 19.48 9.06 -16.64
CA LEU A 206 19.49 10.41 -16.10
C LEU A 206 18.05 10.92 -16.03
N ILE A 207 17.66 11.40 -14.86
CA ILE A 207 16.34 11.93 -14.56
C ILE A 207 16.51 13.35 -14.03
N GLU A 208 15.78 14.29 -14.61
CA GLU A 208 15.68 15.66 -14.13
C GLU A 208 14.21 16.01 -13.93
N ILE A 209 13.88 16.59 -12.78
CA ILE A 209 12.51 16.93 -12.40
C ILE A 209 12.52 18.34 -11.83
N THR A 210 11.65 19.20 -12.34
CA THR A 210 11.50 20.56 -11.82
C THR A 210 10.53 20.55 -10.64
N LEU A 211 10.95 21.08 -9.50
CA LEU A 211 10.13 21.22 -8.30
C LEU A 211 9.80 22.69 -8.10
N THR A 212 8.52 23.04 -8.12
CA THR A 212 8.06 24.41 -7.87
C THR A 212 7.42 24.46 -6.49
N VAL A 213 8.08 25.10 -5.54
CA VAL A 213 7.62 25.27 -4.15
C VAL A 213 6.97 26.64 -4.02
N GLN A 214 5.71 26.70 -3.58
CA GLN A 214 4.92 27.93 -3.45
C GLN A 214 4.12 28.00 -2.14
#